data_AF-A0A2E9F773-F1
#
_entry.id   AF-A0A2E9F773-F1
#
_cell.length_a   1.000
_cell.length_b   1.000
_cell.length_c   1.000
_cell.angle_alpha   90.00
_cell.angle_beta   90.00
_cell.angle_gamma   90.00
#
_symmetry.space_group_name_H-M   'P 1'
#
loop_
_entity.id
_entity.type
_entity.pdbx_description
1 polymer ?
#
loop_
_entity_poly.entity_id
_entity_poly.type
_entity_poly.pdbx_seq_one_letter_code
_entity_poly.pdbx_strand_id
1 'polypeptide(L)'
;MNFIIVSKPIDYIMTVIKSASIWLILLLILMADSTSAWWTGGHVILSKAAVRVLPDEIPNFFKSSGLMIAHCSADPDLANNRNVPHLRSTQHPNHYLDLELLKDNNLPETRYALINLCNQLKLAPEKVGFLPYEIIEATERLALSFAEHRKYPQNSYIQQKCLVYAGLLGHYSEDVCQPLHVTLHHNGRVNANGEVIAHKGIHYKVDAIIEHVGFTSEQLTKGLQIQALDDLRKDVLTVVLTKHSEVTRLYELADQFPSENEAEPTLSPEVADFVKHMAVSATQFTAQLYLTAWQMSKDITFPGWYGTSFDRNKYDSE
;
A
#
# COMPACT_ATOMS: atom_id res chain seq x y z
N MET A 1 -42.02 -57.65 32.36
CA MET A 1 -41.28 -57.02 31.25
C MET A 1 -42.17 -55.90 30.71
N ASN A 2 -42.03 -54.67 31.24
CA ASN A 2 -42.83 -53.53 30.79
C ASN A 2 -41.88 -52.51 30.15
N PHE A 3 -41.99 -52.34 28.84
CA PHE A 3 -41.36 -51.25 28.10
C PHE A 3 -42.27 -50.03 28.16
N ILE A 4 -41.78 -48.93 28.75
CA ILE A 4 -42.40 -47.62 28.62
C ILE A 4 -41.74 -46.93 27.42
N ILE A 5 -42.51 -46.69 26.36
CA ILE A 5 -42.12 -45.83 25.25
C ILE A 5 -42.48 -44.40 25.64
N VAL A 6 -41.46 -43.57 25.89
CA VAL A 6 -41.64 -42.12 26.06
C VAL A 6 -41.56 -41.49 24.67
N SER A 7 -42.70 -41.10 24.12
CA SER A 7 -42.76 -40.23 22.94
C SER A 7 -42.26 -38.84 23.34
N LYS A 8 -41.21 -38.35 22.68
CA LYS A 8 -40.80 -36.94 22.81
C LYS A 8 -41.84 -36.07 22.08
N PRO A 9 -42.32 -34.96 22.68
CA PRO A 9 -43.31 -34.10 22.05
C PRO A 9 -42.71 -33.40 20.82
N ILE A 10 -43.50 -33.29 19.76
CA ILE A 10 -43.18 -32.63 18.47
C ILE A 10 -42.70 -31.19 18.69
N ASP A 11 -43.15 -30.54 19.76
CA ASP A 11 -42.73 -29.19 20.17
C ASP A 11 -41.23 -29.09 20.49
N TYR A 12 -40.62 -30.17 21.00
CA TYR A 12 -39.17 -30.21 21.25
C TYR A 12 -38.39 -30.18 19.93
N ILE A 13 -38.87 -30.87 18.90
CA ILE A 13 -38.23 -30.93 17.58
C ILE A 13 -38.33 -29.57 16.88
N MET A 14 -39.48 -28.90 16.94
CA MET A 14 -39.65 -27.56 16.35
C MET A 14 -38.81 -26.48 17.03
N THR A 15 -38.60 -26.59 18.36
CA THR A 15 -37.77 -25.65 19.13
C THR A 15 -36.28 -25.84 18.84
N VAL A 16 -35.83 -27.08 18.65
CA VAL A 16 -34.44 -27.41 18.27
C VAL A 16 -34.12 -26.97 16.83
N ILE A 17 -35.07 -27.09 15.89
CA ILE A 17 -34.87 -26.64 14.51
C ILE A 17 -34.78 -25.10 14.44
N LYS A 18 -35.65 -24.36 15.16
CA LYS A 18 -35.59 -22.89 15.21
C LYS A 18 -34.28 -22.38 15.82
N SER A 19 -33.77 -23.04 16.86
CA SER A 19 -32.50 -22.67 17.49
C SER A 19 -31.30 -23.03 16.60
N ALA A 20 -31.30 -24.18 15.91
CA ALA A 20 -30.27 -24.52 14.93
C ALA A 20 -30.21 -23.54 13.74
N SER A 21 -31.36 -23.07 13.24
CA SER A 21 -31.40 -22.04 12.18
C SER A 21 -30.86 -20.69 12.65
N ILE A 22 -31.12 -20.29 13.90
CA ILE A 22 -30.56 -19.07 14.50
C ILE A 22 -29.04 -19.17 14.63
N TRP A 23 -28.52 -20.32 15.08
CA TRP A 23 -27.08 -20.55 15.19
C TRP A 23 -26.40 -20.64 13.82
N LEU A 24 -27.04 -21.20 12.80
CA LEU A 24 -26.52 -21.24 11.43
C LEU A 24 -26.49 -19.84 10.79
N ILE A 25 -27.52 -19.02 11.02
CA ILE A 25 -27.54 -17.62 10.59
C ILE A 25 -26.47 -16.81 11.33
N LEU A 26 -26.29 -16.99 12.64
CA LEU A 26 -25.21 -16.38 13.41
C LEU A 26 -23.82 -16.83 12.91
N LEU A 27 -23.65 -18.11 12.55
CA LEU A 27 -22.40 -18.63 11.99
C LEU A 27 -22.11 -18.05 10.60
N LEU A 28 -23.14 -17.89 9.76
CA LEU A 28 -23.01 -17.25 8.44
C LEU A 28 -22.74 -15.74 8.54
N ILE A 29 -23.29 -15.06 9.55
CA ILE A 29 -22.99 -13.64 9.84
C ILE A 29 -21.56 -13.49 10.40
N LEU A 30 -21.08 -14.43 11.21
CA LEU A 30 -19.70 -14.46 11.73
C LEU A 30 -18.65 -14.82 10.64
N MET A 31 -19.06 -15.45 9.54
CA MET A 31 -18.21 -15.66 8.36
C MET A 31 -18.27 -14.48 7.38
N ALA A 32 -19.21 -13.55 7.56
CA ALA A 32 -19.34 -12.33 6.76
C ALA A 32 -18.48 -11.16 7.26
N ASP A 33 -17.63 -11.38 8.26
CA ASP A 33 -16.55 -10.44 8.66
C ASP A 33 -15.36 -10.51 7.69
N SER A 34 -15.63 -10.65 6.39
CA SER A 34 -14.71 -10.19 5.35
C SER A 34 -14.94 -8.70 5.17
N THR A 35 -14.63 -7.91 6.20
CA THR A 35 -14.18 -6.55 5.92
C THR A 35 -12.83 -6.72 5.24
N SER A 36 -12.83 -7.08 3.96
CA SER A 36 -11.63 -7.02 3.10
C SER A 36 -11.06 -5.64 3.36
N ALA A 37 -9.92 -5.61 4.03
CA ALA A 37 -9.19 -4.38 4.24
C ALA A 37 -8.68 -3.99 2.84
N TRP A 38 -9.56 -3.27 2.14
CA TRP A 38 -9.41 -2.44 0.95
C TRP A 38 -8.32 -2.91 -0.02
N TRP A 39 -8.74 -3.70 -1.03
CA TRP A 39 -8.03 -3.99 -2.30
C TRP A 39 -6.50 -4.21 -2.26
N THR A 40 -5.99 -4.79 -1.16
CA THR A 40 -4.56 -5.12 -0.97
C THR A 40 -3.95 -5.97 -2.07
N GLY A 41 -4.75 -6.73 -2.84
CA GLY A 41 -4.25 -7.57 -3.91
C GLY A 41 -3.55 -6.78 -5.03
N GLY A 42 -3.97 -5.53 -5.26
CA GLY A 42 -3.28 -4.62 -6.17
C GLY A 42 -1.82 -4.40 -5.78
N HIS A 43 -1.59 -4.02 -4.52
CA HIS A 43 -0.24 -3.83 -3.96
C HIS A 43 0.62 -5.09 -4.05
N VAL A 44 0.03 -6.26 -3.77
CA VAL A 44 0.72 -7.55 -3.88
C VAL A 44 1.19 -7.82 -5.33
N ILE A 45 0.35 -7.53 -6.33
CA ILE A 45 0.67 -7.72 -7.75
C ILE A 45 1.82 -6.79 -8.16
N LEU A 46 1.70 -5.50 -7.85
CA LEU A 46 2.67 -4.46 -8.19
C LEU A 46 4.03 -4.72 -7.54
N SER A 47 4.05 -5.03 -6.25
CA SER A 47 5.28 -5.31 -5.51
C SER A 47 6.03 -6.54 -6.06
N LYS A 48 5.32 -7.60 -6.47
CA LYS A 48 5.95 -8.76 -7.15
C LYS A 48 6.57 -8.35 -8.48
N ALA A 49 5.88 -7.53 -9.25
CA ALA A 49 6.38 -7.03 -10.53
C ALA A 49 7.60 -6.12 -10.35
N ALA A 50 7.58 -5.23 -9.34
CA ALA A 50 8.67 -4.33 -9.03
C ALA A 50 9.95 -5.10 -8.69
N VAL A 51 9.85 -6.16 -7.87
CA VAL A 51 11.01 -7.01 -7.53
C VAL A 51 11.51 -7.79 -8.75
N ARG A 52 10.60 -8.26 -9.62
CA ARG A 52 10.95 -9.03 -10.83
C ARG A 52 11.84 -8.26 -11.80
N VAL A 53 11.65 -6.95 -11.91
CA VAL A 53 12.34 -6.10 -12.90
C VAL A 53 13.61 -5.44 -12.37
N LEU A 54 13.99 -5.73 -11.12
CA LEU A 54 15.21 -5.20 -10.52
C LEU A 54 16.45 -5.66 -11.29
N PRO A 55 17.45 -4.77 -11.48
CA PRO A 55 18.69 -5.12 -12.14
C PRO A 55 19.55 -6.04 -11.28
N ASP A 56 20.57 -6.63 -11.90
CA ASP A 56 21.48 -7.57 -11.23
C ASP A 56 22.34 -6.95 -10.13
N GLU A 57 22.41 -5.62 -10.05
CA GLU A 57 23.10 -4.90 -8.96
C GLU A 57 22.46 -5.19 -7.59
N ILE A 58 21.16 -5.50 -7.53
CA ILE A 58 20.45 -5.79 -6.28
C ILE A 58 20.83 -7.18 -5.76
N PRO A 59 21.08 -7.33 -4.44
CA PRO A 59 21.43 -8.62 -3.84
C PRO A 59 20.42 -9.72 -4.14
N ASN A 60 20.92 -10.93 -4.39
CA ASN A 60 20.09 -12.08 -4.74
C ASN A 60 19.06 -12.44 -3.66
N PHE A 61 19.38 -12.28 -2.37
CA PHE A 61 18.41 -12.54 -1.30
C PHE A 61 17.13 -11.70 -1.52
N PHE A 62 17.30 -10.42 -1.84
CA PHE A 62 16.19 -9.50 -2.06
C PHE A 62 15.38 -9.86 -3.31
N LYS A 63 16.06 -10.11 -4.44
CA LYS A 63 15.39 -10.52 -5.70
C LYS A 63 14.63 -11.85 -5.55
N SER A 64 15.12 -12.76 -4.71
CA SER A 64 14.46 -14.05 -4.44
C SER A 64 13.28 -13.96 -3.46
N SER A 65 13.09 -12.81 -2.80
CA SER A 65 12.11 -12.62 -1.73
C SER A 65 10.90 -11.80 -2.14
N GLY A 66 10.59 -11.72 -3.44
CA GLY A 66 9.44 -10.95 -3.95
C GLY A 66 8.09 -11.32 -3.32
N LEU A 67 7.88 -12.58 -2.93
CA LEU A 67 6.66 -12.99 -2.21
C LEU A 67 6.57 -12.39 -0.80
N MET A 68 7.68 -12.30 -0.08
CA MET A 68 7.71 -11.71 1.27
C MET A 68 7.53 -10.19 1.20
N ILE A 69 8.19 -9.53 0.24
CA ILE A 69 8.04 -8.08 0.02
C ILE A 69 6.59 -7.76 -0.31
N ALA A 70 5.98 -8.52 -1.23
CA ALA A 70 4.58 -8.33 -1.60
C ALA A 70 3.61 -8.69 -0.48
N HIS A 71 3.95 -9.62 0.42
CA HIS A 71 3.14 -9.87 1.61
C HIS A 71 3.13 -8.64 2.54
N CYS A 72 4.31 -8.06 2.80
CA CYS A 72 4.44 -6.88 3.64
C CYS A 72 3.89 -5.59 3.01
N SER A 73 3.64 -5.53 1.70
CA SER A 73 2.99 -4.36 1.09
C SER A 73 1.50 -4.24 1.44
N ALA A 74 0.89 -5.25 2.05
CA ALA A 74 -0.46 -5.12 2.63
C ALA A 74 -0.47 -4.51 4.04
N ASP A 75 0.68 -4.48 4.73
CA ASP A 75 0.76 -4.10 6.15
C ASP A 75 0.28 -2.66 6.45
N PRO A 76 0.56 -1.64 5.60
CA PRO A 76 0.03 -0.29 5.83
C PRO A 76 -1.50 -0.22 5.81
N ASP A 77 -2.17 -0.97 4.94
CA ASP A 77 -3.64 -1.04 4.96
C ASP A 77 -4.16 -1.73 6.21
N LEU A 78 -3.49 -2.78 6.67
CA LEU A 78 -3.83 -3.44 7.92
C LEU A 78 -3.67 -2.49 9.12
N ALA A 79 -2.75 -1.52 9.05
CA ALA A 79 -2.58 -0.49 10.06
C ALA A 79 -3.81 0.44 10.20
N ASN A 80 -4.72 0.46 9.22
CA ASN A 80 -6.00 1.15 9.32
C ASN A 80 -7.05 0.44 10.20
N ASN A 81 -6.70 -0.69 10.82
CA ASN A 81 -7.58 -1.44 11.70
C ASN A 81 -7.99 -0.62 12.95
N ARG A 82 -9.30 -0.60 13.23
CA ARG A 82 -9.90 0.17 14.33
C ARG A 82 -9.47 -0.30 15.72
N ASN A 83 -9.00 -1.54 15.85
CA ASN A 83 -8.54 -2.13 17.10
C ASN A 83 -7.10 -1.72 17.46
N VAL A 84 -6.38 -1.03 16.57
CA VAL A 84 -5.04 -0.48 16.82
C VAL A 84 -5.04 1.06 16.62
N PRO A 85 -5.84 1.80 17.40
CA PRO A 85 -6.17 3.21 17.11
C PRO A 85 -4.93 4.13 17.07
N HIS A 86 -3.91 3.86 17.90
CA HIS A 86 -2.67 4.63 17.90
C HIS A 86 -1.87 4.42 16.61
N LEU A 87 -1.76 3.18 16.15
CA LEU A 87 -1.10 2.87 14.88
C LEU A 87 -1.86 3.53 13.73
N ARG A 88 -3.18 3.32 13.68
CA ARG A 88 -4.06 3.94 12.69
C ARG A 88 -3.91 5.45 12.64
N SER A 89 -3.89 6.14 13.78
CA SER A 89 -3.76 7.61 13.82
C SER A 89 -2.47 8.13 13.20
N THR A 90 -1.40 7.33 13.21
CA THR A 90 -0.08 7.73 12.68
C THR A 90 0.15 7.24 11.26
N GLN A 91 -0.44 6.09 10.88
CA GLN A 91 -0.22 5.49 9.57
C GLN A 91 -1.25 5.96 8.53
N HIS A 92 -2.51 6.14 8.92
CA HIS A 92 -3.58 6.52 7.98
C HIS A 92 -3.24 7.78 7.13
N PRO A 93 -2.69 8.87 7.72
CA PRO A 93 -2.34 10.06 6.94
C PRO A 93 -1.14 9.88 6.00
N ASN A 94 -0.43 8.75 6.04
CA ASN A 94 0.69 8.48 5.15
C ASN A 94 0.26 7.88 3.81
N HIS A 95 -1.01 7.53 3.61
CA HIS A 95 -1.52 6.96 2.36
C HIS A 95 -1.87 7.99 1.29
N TYR A 96 -1.92 9.28 1.64
CA TYR A 96 -2.39 10.31 0.72
C TYR A 96 -1.69 11.65 0.91
N LEU A 97 -1.93 12.52 -0.06
CA LEU A 97 -1.65 13.94 -0.02
C LEU A 97 -2.77 14.71 -0.73
N ASP A 98 -3.64 15.40 0.00
CA ASP A 98 -4.65 16.29 -0.55
C ASP A 98 -3.99 17.61 -1.01
N LEU A 99 -3.27 17.53 -2.13
CA LEU A 99 -2.34 18.57 -2.60
C LEU A 99 -3.01 19.95 -2.73
N GLU A 100 -4.25 20.00 -3.19
CA GLU A 100 -4.98 21.26 -3.41
C GLU A 100 -5.23 22.04 -2.12
N LEU A 101 -5.22 21.39 -0.94
CA LEU A 101 -5.35 22.09 0.34
C LEU A 101 -4.18 23.06 0.58
N LEU A 102 -3.00 22.77 0.01
CA LEU A 102 -1.81 23.62 0.10
C LEU A 102 -1.85 24.84 -0.83
N LYS A 103 -2.85 24.92 -1.73
CA LYS A 103 -3.00 26.01 -2.71
C LYS A 103 -1.73 26.14 -3.56
N ASP A 104 -1.18 27.36 -3.67
CA ASP A 104 0.01 27.66 -4.46
C ASP A 104 1.33 27.42 -3.69
N ASN A 105 1.28 26.89 -2.46
CA ASN A 105 2.50 26.62 -1.70
C ASN A 105 3.19 25.37 -2.22
N ASN A 106 4.51 25.47 -2.42
CA ASN A 106 5.33 24.29 -2.72
C ASN A 106 5.37 23.34 -1.53
N LEU A 107 5.47 22.04 -1.83
CA LEU A 107 5.76 21.04 -0.81
C LEU A 107 7.13 21.33 -0.16
N PRO A 108 7.17 21.56 1.16
CA PRO A 108 8.42 21.90 1.83
C PRO A 108 9.37 20.72 1.92
N GLU A 109 10.57 20.96 2.44
CA GLU A 109 11.66 19.98 2.40
C GLU A 109 11.40 18.73 3.24
N THR A 110 10.85 18.90 4.44
CA THR A 110 10.67 17.83 5.43
C THR A 110 9.23 17.72 5.90
N ARG A 111 8.87 16.55 6.46
CA ARG A 111 7.56 16.30 7.09
C ARG A 111 7.21 17.37 8.12
N TYR A 112 8.16 17.74 8.98
CA TYR A 112 7.95 18.78 9.99
C TYR A 112 7.78 20.17 9.38
N ALA A 113 8.46 20.46 8.27
CA ALA A 113 8.22 21.70 7.55
C ALA A 113 6.81 21.72 6.91
N LEU A 114 6.29 20.58 6.44
CA LEU A 114 4.88 20.47 6.03
C LEU A 114 3.94 20.73 7.21
N ILE A 115 4.20 20.12 8.38
CA ILE A 115 3.40 20.37 9.59
C ILE A 115 3.37 21.87 9.92
N ASN A 116 4.52 22.54 9.86
CA ASN A 116 4.61 23.98 10.10
C ASN A 116 3.84 24.80 9.06
N LEU A 117 3.92 24.44 7.77
CA LEU A 117 3.15 25.07 6.71
C LEU A 117 1.64 24.89 6.94
N CYS A 118 1.18 23.66 7.25
CA CYS A 118 -0.21 23.38 7.57
C CYS A 118 -0.69 24.24 8.74
N ASN A 119 0.11 24.37 9.80
CA ASN A 119 -0.21 25.25 10.94
C ASN A 119 -0.35 26.72 10.52
N GLN A 120 0.55 27.23 9.66
CA GLN A 120 0.45 28.59 9.12
C GLN A 120 -0.82 28.80 8.29
N LEU A 121 -1.22 27.78 7.53
CA LEU A 121 -2.44 27.77 6.72
C LEU A 121 -3.71 27.44 7.53
N LYS A 122 -3.58 27.15 8.84
CA LYS A 122 -4.67 26.69 9.73
C LYS A 122 -5.34 25.40 9.25
N LEU A 123 -4.55 24.52 8.65
CA LEU A 123 -4.94 23.18 8.23
C LEU A 123 -4.48 22.16 9.27
N ALA A 124 -5.28 21.11 9.45
CA ALA A 124 -4.87 19.94 10.21
C ALA A 124 -3.87 19.12 9.35
N PRO A 125 -2.60 18.96 9.76
CA PRO A 125 -1.59 18.29 8.94
C PRO A 125 -1.98 16.86 8.53
N GLU A 126 -2.60 16.12 9.44
CA GLU A 126 -3.08 14.76 9.22
C GLU A 126 -4.27 14.67 8.27
N LYS A 127 -4.91 15.80 7.93
CA LYS A 127 -5.93 15.90 6.87
C LYS A 127 -5.34 16.27 5.52
N VAL A 128 -4.17 16.92 5.50
CA VAL A 128 -3.42 17.18 4.27
C VAL A 128 -2.72 15.91 3.80
N GLY A 129 -2.15 15.13 4.73
CA GLY A 129 -1.48 13.87 4.41
C GLY A 129 0.03 14.02 4.16
N PHE A 130 0.75 12.91 4.26
CA PHE A 130 2.21 12.85 4.32
C PHE A 130 2.86 11.92 3.28
N LEU A 131 2.09 11.39 2.33
CA LEU A 131 2.53 10.35 1.40
C LEU A 131 3.94 10.54 0.79
N PRO A 132 4.29 11.69 0.17
CA PRO A 132 5.65 11.86 -0.38
C PRO A 132 6.76 11.77 0.67
N TYR A 133 6.48 12.24 1.90
CA TYR A 133 7.46 12.20 2.99
C TYR A 133 7.64 10.76 3.50
N GLU A 134 6.55 9.99 3.59
CA GLU A 134 6.66 8.58 3.97
C GLU A 134 7.47 7.77 2.94
N ILE A 135 7.30 8.03 1.64
CA ILE A 135 8.08 7.38 0.58
C ILE A 135 9.58 7.69 0.73
N ILE A 136 9.94 8.95 0.94
CA ILE A 136 11.34 9.39 1.12
C ILE A 136 11.93 8.71 2.36
N GLU A 137 11.24 8.80 3.50
CA GLU A 137 11.71 8.22 4.76
C GLU A 137 11.78 6.70 4.73
N ALA A 138 10.82 6.01 4.09
CA ALA A 138 10.84 4.56 3.92
C ALA A 138 11.98 4.12 3.00
N THR A 139 12.31 4.91 1.97
CA THR A 139 13.49 4.69 1.11
C THR A 139 14.77 4.77 1.93
N GLU A 140 14.90 5.78 2.78
CA GLU A 140 16.07 5.93 3.68
C GLU A 140 16.16 4.81 4.73
N ARG A 141 15.04 4.35 5.28
CA ARG A 141 15.00 3.18 6.20
C ARG A 141 15.48 1.90 5.51
N LEU A 142 15.06 1.69 4.26
CA LEU A 142 15.54 0.58 3.44
C LEU A 142 17.03 0.73 3.12
N ALA A 143 17.49 1.94 2.75
CA ALA A 143 18.91 2.22 2.47
C ALA A 143 19.80 1.93 3.69
N LEU A 144 19.37 2.35 4.88
CA LEU A 144 20.05 2.03 6.13
C LEU A 144 20.14 0.53 6.37
N SER A 145 19.06 -0.21 6.13
CA SER A 145 19.03 -1.67 6.28
C SER A 145 19.91 -2.39 5.25
N PHE A 146 19.96 -1.89 4.02
CA PHE A 146 20.89 -2.37 3.00
C PHE A 146 22.36 -2.09 3.37
N ALA A 147 22.65 -0.95 3.99
CA ALA A 147 24.00 -0.66 4.46
C ALA A 147 24.42 -1.64 5.56
N GLU A 148 23.49 -2.03 6.44
CA GLU A 148 23.74 -3.08 7.42
C GLU A 148 23.97 -4.44 6.74
N HIS A 149 23.20 -4.76 5.70
CA HIS A 149 23.40 -5.99 4.93
C HIS A 149 24.78 -6.01 4.26
N ARG A 150 25.26 -4.88 3.71
CA ARG A 150 26.63 -4.81 3.16
C ARG A 150 27.69 -5.16 4.22
N LYS A 151 27.48 -4.74 5.46
CA LYS A 151 28.38 -5.04 6.59
C LYS A 151 28.25 -6.48 7.10
N TYR A 152 27.05 -7.05 7.07
CA TYR A 152 26.72 -8.38 7.60
C TYR A 152 25.87 -9.20 6.60
N PRO A 153 26.42 -9.60 5.45
CA PRO A 153 25.64 -10.10 4.32
C PRO A 153 24.91 -11.42 4.58
N GLN A 154 25.43 -12.24 5.50
CA GLN A 154 24.85 -13.54 5.84
C GLN A 154 23.85 -13.49 7.01
N ASN A 155 23.62 -12.32 7.60
CA ASN A 155 22.71 -12.19 8.74
C ASN A 155 21.25 -12.18 8.25
N SER A 156 20.54 -13.27 8.54
CA SER A 156 19.14 -13.50 8.15
C SER A 156 18.17 -12.47 8.73
N TYR A 157 18.39 -12.00 9.95
CA TYR A 157 17.56 -10.95 10.58
C TYR A 157 17.66 -9.61 9.86
N ILE A 158 18.86 -9.25 9.41
CA ILE A 158 19.06 -8.03 8.61
C ILE A 158 18.40 -8.17 7.24
N GLN A 159 18.52 -9.34 6.61
CA GLN A 159 17.82 -9.63 5.36
C GLN A 159 16.30 -9.48 5.54
N GLN A 160 15.70 -10.14 6.55
CA GLN A 160 14.27 -10.03 6.86
C GLN A 160 13.82 -8.59 7.09
N LYS A 161 14.60 -7.80 7.84
CA LYS A 161 14.34 -6.37 8.04
C LYS A 161 14.29 -5.59 6.72
N CYS A 162 15.20 -5.87 5.77
CA CYS A 162 15.16 -5.25 4.44
C CYS A 162 13.85 -5.59 3.72
N LEU A 163 13.36 -6.82 3.82
CA LEU A 163 12.13 -7.26 3.15
C LEU A 163 10.89 -6.56 3.70
N VAL A 164 10.81 -6.37 5.02
CA VAL A 164 9.72 -5.63 5.65
C VAL A 164 9.72 -4.17 5.19
N TYR A 165 10.85 -3.47 5.28
CA TYR A 165 10.92 -2.08 4.83
C TYR A 165 10.65 -1.92 3.33
N ALA A 166 11.05 -2.89 2.51
CA ALA A 166 10.70 -2.89 1.10
C ALA A 166 9.20 -3.05 0.89
N GLY A 167 8.51 -3.94 1.61
CA GLY A 167 7.05 -4.06 1.51
C GLY A 167 6.33 -2.75 1.86
N LEU A 168 6.72 -2.12 2.97
CA LEU A 168 6.16 -0.82 3.37
C LEU A 168 6.42 0.27 2.32
N LEU A 169 7.64 0.37 1.81
CA LEU A 169 7.99 1.31 0.74
C LEU A 169 7.21 1.03 -0.54
N GLY A 170 7.05 -0.24 -0.90
CA GLY A 170 6.25 -0.70 -2.03
C GLY A 170 4.85 -0.13 -1.98
N HIS A 171 4.15 -0.38 -0.87
CA HIS A 171 2.80 0.13 -0.65
C HIS A 171 2.66 1.64 -0.89
N TYR A 172 3.45 2.47 -0.20
CA TYR A 172 3.34 3.92 -0.33
C TYR A 172 3.75 4.43 -1.73
N SER A 173 4.72 3.78 -2.38
CA SER A 173 5.10 4.13 -3.75
C SER A 173 4.03 3.75 -4.79
N GLU A 174 3.22 2.74 -4.49
CA GLU A 174 2.10 2.31 -5.32
C GLU A 174 0.89 3.23 -5.10
N ASP A 175 0.59 3.62 -3.85
CA ASP A 175 -0.43 4.63 -3.49
C ASP A 175 -0.20 5.93 -4.26
N VAL A 176 1.02 6.49 -4.27
CA VAL A 176 1.27 7.77 -4.94
C VAL A 176 1.06 7.70 -6.46
N CYS A 177 1.16 6.49 -7.04
CA CYS A 177 0.93 6.27 -8.46
C CYS A 177 -0.56 6.15 -8.82
N GLN A 178 -1.44 6.12 -7.82
CA GLN A 178 -2.89 6.21 -7.94
C GLN A 178 -3.29 7.70 -7.84
N PRO A 179 -3.76 8.36 -8.92
CA PRO A 179 -4.06 9.79 -8.91
C PRO A 179 -4.99 10.28 -7.79
N LEU A 180 -5.95 9.47 -7.34
CA LEU A 180 -6.86 9.79 -6.25
C LEU A 180 -6.17 9.86 -4.87
N HIS A 181 -5.00 9.26 -4.67
CA HIS A 181 -4.25 9.38 -3.41
C HIS A 181 -3.49 10.71 -3.30
N VAL A 182 -3.44 11.51 -4.36
CA VAL A 182 -2.74 12.81 -4.37
C VAL A 182 -3.68 13.99 -4.59
N THR A 183 -4.99 13.83 -4.33
CA THR A 183 -5.99 14.88 -4.52
C THR A 183 -7.07 14.89 -3.45
N LEU A 184 -7.52 16.09 -3.09
CA LEU A 184 -8.69 16.34 -2.26
C LEU A 184 -9.98 15.73 -2.86
N HIS A 185 -9.97 15.45 -4.17
CA HIS A 185 -11.06 14.80 -4.90
C HIS A 185 -10.96 13.28 -4.91
N HIS A 186 -10.37 12.66 -3.88
CA HIS A 186 -10.12 11.22 -3.87
C HIS A 186 -11.40 10.38 -4.00
N ASN A 187 -12.45 10.69 -3.23
CA ASN A 187 -13.70 9.90 -3.17
C ASN A 187 -14.90 10.58 -3.84
N GLY A 188 -14.64 11.31 -4.92
CA GLY A 188 -15.61 12.08 -5.69
C GLY A 188 -15.20 13.54 -5.84
N ARG A 189 -15.72 14.22 -6.86
CA ARG A 189 -15.47 15.66 -7.05
C ARG A 189 -16.15 16.41 -5.92
N VAL A 190 -15.45 17.37 -5.34
CA VAL A 190 -16.00 18.21 -4.28
C VAL A 190 -16.06 19.67 -4.70
N ASN A 191 -17.02 20.40 -4.13
CA ASN A 191 -17.11 21.85 -4.28
C ASN A 191 -16.20 22.59 -3.28
N ALA A 192 -16.25 23.93 -3.31
CA ALA A 192 -15.45 24.77 -2.41
C ALA A 192 -15.77 24.59 -0.90
N ASN A 193 -16.93 24.01 -0.57
CA ASN A 193 -17.33 23.71 0.80
C ASN A 193 -16.89 22.29 1.24
N GLY A 194 -16.26 21.52 0.35
CA GLY A 194 -15.87 20.14 0.61
C GLY A 194 -17.00 19.12 0.44
N GLU A 195 -18.14 19.51 -0.13
CA GLU A 195 -19.26 18.60 -0.38
C GLU A 195 -19.04 17.82 -1.68
N VAL A 196 -19.24 16.50 -1.66
CA VAL A 196 -19.15 15.66 -2.86
C VAL A 196 -20.32 15.96 -3.80
N ILE A 197 -20.02 16.43 -5.00
CA ILE A 197 -21.00 16.83 -6.03
C ILE A 197 -21.09 15.85 -7.21
N ALA A 198 -20.08 14.99 -7.42
CA ALA A 198 -20.11 13.99 -8.50
C ALA A 198 -19.21 12.78 -8.20
N HIS A 199 -19.54 11.63 -8.82
CA HIS A 199 -18.81 10.36 -8.76
C HIS A 199 -18.39 9.91 -7.35
N LYS A 200 -19.29 10.06 -6.37
CA LYS A 200 -19.10 9.55 -5.01
C LYS A 200 -18.78 8.06 -5.04
N GLY A 201 -17.74 7.63 -4.34
CA GLY A 201 -17.34 6.22 -4.29
C GLY A 201 -16.32 5.81 -5.36
N ILE A 202 -15.90 6.72 -6.25
CA ILE A 202 -14.94 6.39 -7.34
C ILE A 202 -13.61 5.81 -6.82
N HIS A 203 -13.16 6.25 -5.64
CA HIS A 203 -11.95 5.74 -4.99
C HIS A 203 -11.94 4.21 -4.90
N TYR A 204 -13.04 3.63 -4.41
CA TYR A 204 -13.13 2.18 -4.24
C TYR A 204 -13.04 1.43 -5.57
N LYS A 205 -13.59 1.99 -6.65
CA LYS A 205 -13.52 1.38 -7.98
C LYS A 205 -12.09 1.36 -8.52
N VAL A 206 -11.37 2.46 -8.36
CA VAL A 206 -10.01 2.62 -8.89
C VAL A 206 -9.02 1.80 -8.05
N ASP A 207 -9.16 1.76 -6.73
CA ASP A 207 -8.27 0.95 -5.88
C ASP A 207 -8.43 -0.56 -6.17
N ALA A 208 -9.66 -1.00 -6.44
CA ALA A 208 -9.97 -2.39 -6.74
C ALA A 208 -9.42 -2.88 -8.09
N ILE A 209 -9.24 -1.96 -9.05
CA ILE A 209 -9.18 -2.33 -10.46
C ILE A 209 -7.94 -3.17 -10.81
N ILE A 210 -6.81 -2.91 -10.17
CA ILE A 210 -5.56 -3.63 -10.44
C ILE A 210 -5.66 -5.08 -9.98
N GLU A 211 -6.27 -5.30 -8.81
CA GLU A 211 -6.55 -6.65 -8.29
C GLU A 211 -7.48 -7.42 -9.23
N HIS A 212 -8.57 -6.79 -9.66
CA HIS A 212 -9.59 -7.44 -10.49
C HIS A 212 -9.16 -7.70 -11.92
N VAL A 213 -8.31 -6.85 -12.49
CA VAL A 213 -7.69 -7.12 -13.80
C VAL A 213 -6.65 -8.24 -13.68
N GLY A 214 -5.98 -8.36 -12.54
CA GLY A 214 -5.10 -9.49 -12.25
C GLY A 214 -3.86 -9.54 -13.16
N PHE A 215 -3.18 -8.40 -13.38
CA PHE A 215 -2.00 -8.35 -14.24
C PHE A 215 -0.93 -9.36 -13.82
N THR A 216 -0.27 -9.97 -14.80
CA THR A 216 0.94 -10.76 -14.54
C THR A 216 2.15 -9.84 -14.42
N SER A 217 3.15 -10.25 -13.63
CA SER A 217 4.41 -9.50 -13.55
C SER A 217 5.09 -9.37 -14.90
N GLU A 218 4.92 -10.31 -15.84
CA GLU A 218 5.47 -10.16 -17.20
C GLU A 218 4.81 -9.00 -17.96
N GLN A 219 3.49 -8.85 -17.87
CA GLN A 219 2.77 -7.75 -18.53
C GLN A 219 3.22 -6.39 -18.03
N LEU A 220 3.48 -6.27 -16.72
CA LEU A 220 3.88 -5.02 -16.07
C LEU A 220 5.35 -4.66 -16.27
N THR A 221 6.20 -5.66 -16.49
CA THR A 221 7.67 -5.46 -16.56
C THR A 221 8.21 -5.43 -17.99
N LYS A 222 7.37 -5.72 -18.99
CA LYS A 222 7.77 -5.78 -20.39
C LYS A 222 8.37 -4.47 -20.88
N GLY A 223 9.66 -4.51 -21.22
CA GLY A 223 10.40 -3.37 -21.81
C GLY A 223 10.88 -2.33 -20.80
N LEU A 224 10.59 -2.51 -19.50
CA LEU A 224 11.12 -1.62 -18.47
C LEU A 224 12.64 -1.83 -18.29
N GLN A 225 13.35 -0.74 -18.07
CA GLN A 225 14.75 -0.69 -17.68
C GLN A 225 14.84 0.21 -16.46
N ILE A 226 15.28 -0.33 -15.33
CA ILE A 226 15.24 0.38 -14.06
C ILE A 226 16.55 1.12 -13.83
N GLN A 227 16.44 2.42 -13.58
CA GLN A 227 17.52 3.30 -13.15
C GLN A 227 17.14 3.90 -11.79
N ALA A 228 18.13 4.13 -10.94
CA ALA A 228 17.89 4.84 -9.69
C ALA A 228 17.41 6.27 -9.98
N LEU A 229 16.75 6.87 -9.00
CA LEU A 229 16.42 8.28 -9.03
C LEU A 229 17.70 9.11 -8.92
N ASP A 230 17.75 10.23 -9.63
CA ASP A 230 18.91 11.14 -9.58
C ASP A 230 18.89 11.95 -8.27
N ASP A 231 17.69 12.38 -7.86
CA ASP A 231 17.44 13.08 -6.60
C ASP A 231 16.16 12.54 -5.98
N LEU A 232 16.30 11.77 -4.90
CA LEU A 232 15.19 11.08 -4.24
C LEU A 232 14.01 12.01 -3.97
N ARG A 233 14.27 13.20 -3.41
CA ARG A 233 13.19 14.11 -3.03
C ARG A 233 12.54 14.72 -4.26
N LYS A 234 13.35 15.32 -5.15
CA LYS A 234 12.86 16.01 -6.35
C LYS A 234 12.07 15.06 -7.25
N ASP A 235 12.54 13.83 -7.41
CA ASP A 235 11.91 12.85 -8.30
C ASP A 235 10.62 12.29 -7.67
N VAL A 236 10.57 12.05 -6.35
CA VAL A 236 9.32 11.72 -5.64
C VAL A 236 8.27 12.84 -5.82
N LEU A 237 8.67 14.11 -5.64
CA LEU A 237 7.75 15.23 -5.86
C LEU A 237 7.30 15.36 -7.32
N THR A 238 8.18 15.05 -8.26
CA THR A 238 7.83 15.03 -9.69
C THR A 238 6.77 13.97 -9.98
N VAL A 239 6.87 12.79 -9.36
CA VAL A 239 5.84 11.73 -9.45
C VAL A 239 4.51 12.22 -8.87
N VAL A 240 4.50 12.82 -7.67
CA VAL A 240 3.29 13.39 -7.07
C VAL A 240 2.60 14.37 -8.02
N LEU A 241 3.34 15.33 -8.58
CA LEU A 241 2.77 16.34 -9.48
C LEU A 241 2.29 15.73 -10.79
N THR A 242 3.02 14.74 -11.32
CA THR A 242 2.61 14.00 -12.53
C THR A 242 1.28 13.28 -12.28
N LYS A 243 1.16 12.56 -11.16
CA LYS A 243 -0.05 11.81 -10.80
C LYS A 243 -1.22 12.69 -10.43
N HIS A 244 -0.96 13.83 -9.80
CA HIS A 244 -1.98 14.85 -9.59
C HIS A 244 -2.54 15.38 -10.92
N SER A 245 -1.68 15.59 -11.93
CA SER A 245 -2.14 16.03 -13.25
C SER A 245 -3.02 14.99 -13.98
N GLU A 246 -2.86 13.70 -13.66
CA GLU A 246 -3.67 12.60 -14.22
C GLU A 246 -5.08 12.53 -13.61
N VAL A 247 -5.37 13.25 -12.51
CA VAL A 247 -6.70 13.27 -11.86
C VAL A 247 -7.80 13.70 -12.84
N THR A 248 -7.54 14.71 -13.68
CA THR A 248 -8.50 15.16 -14.68
C THR A 248 -8.87 14.04 -15.64
N ARG A 249 -7.86 13.34 -16.18
CA ARG A 249 -8.06 12.23 -17.10
C ARG A 249 -8.79 11.06 -16.45
N LEU A 250 -8.48 10.75 -15.20
CA LEU A 250 -9.19 9.72 -14.43
C LEU A 250 -10.69 10.04 -14.34
N TYR A 251 -11.03 11.29 -14.03
CA TYR A 251 -12.43 11.72 -13.94
C TYR A 251 -13.18 11.73 -15.27
N GLU A 252 -12.51 11.97 -16.40
CA GLU A 252 -13.11 11.80 -17.73
C GLU A 252 -13.51 10.34 -18.00
N LEU A 253 -12.84 9.38 -17.34
CA LEU A 253 -13.09 7.95 -17.44
C LEU A 253 -14.00 7.41 -16.32
N ALA A 254 -14.42 8.25 -15.36
CA ALA A 254 -15.05 7.83 -14.11
C ALA A 254 -16.27 6.91 -14.29
N ASP A 255 -17.14 7.24 -15.25
CA ASP A 255 -18.38 6.48 -15.49
C ASP A 255 -18.13 5.14 -16.20
N GLN A 256 -16.92 4.94 -16.73
CA GLN A 256 -16.51 3.70 -17.41
C GLN A 256 -15.85 2.71 -16.46
N PHE A 257 -15.46 3.12 -15.25
CA PHE A 257 -14.89 2.21 -14.27
C PHE A 257 -15.96 1.25 -13.72
N PRO A 258 -15.66 -0.07 -13.70
CA PRO A 258 -16.59 -1.08 -13.19
C PRO A 258 -16.85 -0.86 -11.69
N SER A 259 -17.83 -1.61 -11.17
CA SER A 259 -18.03 -1.69 -9.73
C SER A 259 -16.79 -2.29 -9.07
N GLU A 260 -16.44 -1.81 -7.87
CA GLU A 260 -15.38 -2.40 -7.07
C GLU A 260 -15.69 -3.86 -6.69
N ASN A 261 -16.95 -4.29 -6.75
CA ASN A 261 -17.35 -5.67 -6.44
C ASN A 261 -17.40 -6.59 -7.68
N GLU A 262 -17.04 -6.10 -8.86
CA GLU A 262 -17.05 -6.88 -10.10
C GLU A 262 -15.74 -7.65 -10.25
N ALA A 263 -15.81 -8.98 -10.11
CA ALA A 263 -14.67 -9.85 -10.39
C ALA A 263 -14.49 -10.03 -11.91
N GLU A 264 -13.24 -9.98 -12.38
CA GLU A 264 -12.87 -10.14 -13.80
C GLU A 264 -13.61 -9.17 -14.76
N PRO A 265 -13.57 -7.85 -14.51
CA PRO A 265 -14.33 -6.88 -15.29
C PRO A 265 -13.83 -6.77 -16.73
N THR A 266 -14.75 -6.54 -17.66
CA THR A 266 -14.40 -6.16 -19.03
C THR A 266 -14.24 -4.64 -19.12
N LEU A 267 -13.05 -4.17 -19.47
CA LEU A 267 -12.73 -2.75 -19.56
C LEU A 267 -12.86 -2.22 -20.99
N SER A 268 -13.31 -0.97 -21.15
CA SER A 268 -13.14 -0.25 -22.42
C SER A 268 -11.64 -0.10 -22.73
N PRO A 269 -11.23 0.01 -24.01
CA PRO A 269 -9.83 0.19 -24.38
C PRO A 269 -9.17 1.36 -23.63
N GLU A 270 -9.87 2.48 -23.49
CA GLU A 270 -9.35 3.68 -22.82
C GLU A 270 -9.13 3.48 -21.32
N VAL A 271 -10.03 2.77 -20.63
CA VAL A 271 -9.87 2.43 -19.21
C VAL A 271 -8.77 1.39 -19.05
N ALA A 272 -8.71 0.37 -19.92
CA ALA A 272 -7.67 -0.65 -19.89
C ALA A 272 -6.27 -0.04 -20.05
N ASP A 273 -6.10 0.89 -20.99
CA ASP A 273 -4.84 1.60 -21.21
C ASP A 273 -4.45 2.46 -20.01
N PHE A 274 -5.41 3.20 -19.43
CA PHE A 274 -5.17 4.02 -18.25
C PHE A 274 -4.80 3.19 -17.01
N VAL A 275 -5.52 2.10 -16.76
CA VAL A 275 -5.25 1.16 -15.66
C VAL A 275 -3.88 0.50 -15.82
N LYS A 276 -3.53 0.09 -17.04
CA LYS A 276 -2.20 -0.45 -17.33
C LYS A 276 -1.10 0.59 -17.14
N HIS A 277 -1.33 1.83 -17.55
CA HIS A 277 -0.41 2.95 -17.32
C HIS A 277 -0.14 3.17 -15.83
N MET A 278 -1.20 3.21 -15.00
CA MET A 278 -1.06 3.31 -13.54
C MET A 278 -0.23 2.16 -12.98
N ALA A 279 -0.55 0.91 -13.35
CA ALA A 279 0.13 -0.28 -12.84
C ALA A 279 1.61 -0.37 -13.27
N VAL A 280 1.92 -0.04 -14.53
CA VAL A 280 3.31 0.00 -15.02
C VAL A 280 4.09 1.13 -14.35
N SER A 281 3.49 2.31 -14.19
CA SER A 281 4.10 3.45 -13.50
C SER A 281 4.43 3.13 -12.05
N ALA A 282 3.50 2.50 -11.32
CA ALA A 282 3.74 2.03 -9.95
C ALA A 282 4.88 1.02 -9.90
N THR A 283 4.79 -0.04 -10.71
CA THR A 283 5.84 -1.09 -10.81
C THR A 283 7.22 -0.50 -11.07
N GLN A 284 7.33 0.42 -12.03
CA GLN A 284 8.57 1.09 -12.37
C GLN A 284 9.09 1.92 -11.18
N PHE A 285 8.26 2.82 -10.65
CA PHE A 285 8.67 3.75 -9.60
C PHE A 285 9.10 3.01 -8.32
N THR A 286 8.36 1.99 -7.91
CA THR A 286 8.74 1.12 -6.78
C THR A 286 10.10 0.46 -7.00
N ALA A 287 10.36 -0.09 -8.20
CA ALA A 287 11.64 -0.70 -8.52
C ALA A 287 12.80 0.33 -8.53
N GLN A 288 12.55 1.55 -9.02
CA GLN A 288 13.52 2.64 -8.99
C GLN A 288 13.86 3.04 -7.54
N LEU A 289 12.88 3.09 -6.64
CA LEU A 289 13.10 3.40 -5.22
C LEU A 289 13.93 2.30 -4.52
N TYR A 290 13.66 1.02 -4.79
CA TYR A 290 14.50 -0.08 -4.27
C TYR A 290 15.94 0.04 -4.75
N LEU A 291 16.15 0.36 -6.03
CA LEU A 291 17.49 0.57 -6.58
C LEU A 291 18.18 1.81 -5.99
N THR A 292 17.42 2.89 -5.81
CA THR A 292 17.89 4.13 -5.17
C THR A 292 18.36 3.84 -3.74
N ALA A 293 17.55 3.14 -2.94
CA ALA A 293 17.92 2.74 -1.58
C ALA A 293 19.20 1.87 -1.56
N TRP A 294 19.33 0.93 -2.49
CA TRP A 294 20.55 0.11 -2.60
C TRP A 294 21.78 0.94 -2.96
N GLN A 295 21.66 1.94 -3.84
CA GLN A 295 22.78 2.80 -4.21
C GLN A 295 23.17 3.75 -3.08
N MET A 296 22.19 4.43 -2.44
CA MET A 296 22.41 5.27 -1.26
C MET A 296 23.12 4.53 -0.13
N SER A 297 22.83 3.23 0.04
CA SER A 297 23.44 2.42 1.11
C SER A 297 24.96 2.29 1.03
N LYS A 298 25.60 2.62 -0.10
CA LYS A 298 27.06 2.59 -0.25
C LYS A 298 27.75 3.65 0.61
N ASP A 299 27.10 4.78 0.81
CA ASP A 299 27.68 5.96 1.47
C ASP A 299 27.27 6.08 2.94
N ILE A 300 26.40 5.19 3.43
CA ILE A 300 25.94 5.19 4.81
C ILE A 300 26.99 4.56 5.73
N THR A 301 27.50 5.34 6.66
CA THR A 301 28.43 4.88 7.71
C THR A 301 27.72 4.66 9.04
N PHE A 302 28.13 3.64 9.78
CA PHE A 302 27.62 3.38 11.12
C PHE A 302 28.51 4.02 12.20
N PRO A 303 27.92 4.48 13.32
CA PRO A 303 28.70 4.98 14.44
C PRO A 303 29.56 3.85 15.04
N GLY A 304 30.69 4.22 15.66
CA GLY A 304 31.68 3.26 16.14
C GLY A 304 31.19 2.25 17.19
N TRP A 305 30.08 2.55 17.88
CA TRP A 305 29.44 1.63 18.82
C TRP A 305 28.56 0.57 18.15
N TYR A 306 28.25 0.71 16.85
CA TYR A 306 27.31 -0.16 16.16
C TYR A 306 27.93 -1.52 15.82
N GLY A 307 27.47 -2.56 16.54
CA GLY A 307 27.95 -3.94 16.39
C GLY A 307 29.12 -4.31 17.31
N THR A 308 29.47 -3.46 18.28
CA THR A 308 30.50 -3.76 19.30
C THR A 308 29.90 -4.33 20.59
N SER A 309 28.64 -4.02 20.88
CA SER A 309 27.94 -4.47 22.10
C SER A 309 27.25 -5.83 21.97
N PHE A 310 27.19 -6.41 20.77
CA PHE A 310 26.62 -7.74 20.49
C PHE A 310 27.15 -8.30 19.16
N ASP A 311 27.39 -9.62 19.08
CA ASP A 311 28.00 -10.28 17.92
C ASP A 311 26.96 -10.59 16.82
N ARG A 312 26.97 -9.78 15.75
CA ARG A 312 26.06 -9.95 14.60
C ARG A 312 26.36 -11.14 13.69
N ASN A 313 27.47 -11.84 13.90
CA ASN A 313 27.87 -12.98 13.08
C ASN A 313 27.50 -14.34 13.70
N LYS A 314 27.05 -14.39 14.95
CA LYS A 314 26.82 -15.64 15.71
C LYS A 314 25.38 -15.91 16.13
N TYR A 315 24.42 -15.20 15.56
CA TYR A 315 23.04 -15.25 16.04
C TYR A 315 22.34 -16.62 15.87
N ASP A 316 22.77 -17.47 14.94
CA ASP A 316 22.16 -18.80 14.74
C ASP A 316 22.81 -19.89 15.63
N SER A 317 23.62 -19.53 16.63
CA SER A 317 24.38 -20.49 17.46
C SER A 317 23.93 -20.64 18.91
N GLU A 318 22.78 -20.05 19.28
CA GLU A 318 22.08 -20.28 20.56
C GLU A 318 20.74 -21.00 20.31
#